data_AF-A0A1I6P3Q0-F1
#
_entry.id   AF-A0A1I6P3Q0-F1
#
_cell.length_a   1.000
_cell.length_b   1.000
_cell.length_c   1.000
_cell.angle_alpha   90.00
_cell.angle_beta   90.00
_cell.angle_gamma   90.00
#
_symmetry.space_group_name_H-M   'P 1'
#
loop_
_entity.id
_entity.type
_entity.pdbx_description
1 polymer ?
#
loop_
_entity_poly.entity_id
_entity_poly.type
_entity_poly.pdbx_seq_one_letter_code
_entity_poly.pdbx_strand_id
1 'polypeptide(L)'
;MGYLLQNISKAIVFQQDIKSIQKLRTDEESEPIINLGLDMFRYAEEIYQTDFPRIAKMIDEGKPDEEIDTAIEELDNSKGVILDEKYAALMEQLLPYADKHGVKYKTFNSPF
;
A
#
# COMPACT_ATOMS: atom_id res chain seq x y z
N MET A 1 19.00 13.89 3.34
CA MET A 1 18.34 13.09 2.29
C MET A 1 16.95 13.68 2.12
N GLY A 2 16.59 14.22 0.94
CA GLY A 2 15.30 14.90 0.73
C GLY A 2 14.11 13.93 0.74
N TYR A 3 12.90 14.42 1.07
CA TYR A 3 11.69 13.62 1.21
C TYR A 3 11.29 12.92 -0.10
N LEU A 4 11.54 13.58 -1.24
CA LEU A 4 11.28 13.02 -2.57
C LEU A 4 12.08 11.72 -2.84
N LEU A 5 13.35 11.66 -2.39
CA LEU A 5 14.20 10.48 -2.59
C LEU A 5 13.75 9.28 -1.74
N GLN A 6 13.17 9.52 -0.56
CA GLN A 6 12.62 8.46 0.27
C GLN A 6 11.37 7.82 -0.38
N ASN A 7 10.52 8.63 -1.00
CA ASN A 7 9.29 8.15 -1.66
C ASN A 7 9.59 7.32 -2.91
N ILE A 8 10.60 7.72 -3.70
CA ILE A 8 11.08 6.92 -4.84
C ILE A 8 11.54 5.52 -4.40
N SER A 9 12.26 5.43 -3.26
CA SER A 9 12.70 4.15 -2.73
C SER A 9 11.53 3.24 -2.35
N LYS A 10 10.43 3.78 -1.82
CA LYS A 10 9.25 3.01 -1.44
C LYS A 10 8.45 2.53 -2.65
N ALA A 11 8.28 3.36 -3.69
CA ALA A 11 7.64 2.95 -4.94
C ALA A 11 8.35 1.75 -5.61
N ILE A 12 9.68 1.69 -5.52
CA ILE A 12 10.48 0.56 -6.03
C ILE A 12 10.17 -0.74 -5.26
N VAL A 13 9.90 -0.66 -3.95
CA VAL A 13 9.55 -1.84 -3.13
C VAL A 13 8.21 -2.41 -3.58
N PHE A 14 7.19 -1.57 -3.77
CA PHE A 14 5.88 -2.04 -4.27
C PHE A 14 5.99 -2.76 -5.62
N GLN A 15 6.82 -2.28 -6.54
CA GLN A 15 7.05 -2.97 -7.82
C GLN A 15 7.66 -4.37 -7.64
N GLN A 16 8.56 -4.54 -6.67
CA GLN A 16 9.15 -5.83 -6.37
C GLN A 16 8.13 -6.78 -5.75
N ASP A 17 7.29 -6.27 -4.85
CA ASP A 17 6.22 -7.05 -4.22
C ASP A 17 5.18 -7.49 -5.23
N ILE A 18 4.72 -6.59 -6.11
CA ILE A 18 3.79 -6.91 -7.21
C ILE A 18 4.38 -8.01 -8.09
N LYS A 19 5.65 -7.89 -8.50
CA LYS A 19 6.32 -8.92 -9.31
C LYS A 19 6.44 -10.26 -8.58
N SER A 20 6.59 -10.23 -7.26
CA SER A 20 6.69 -11.44 -6.44
C SER A 20 5.33 -12.13 -6.32
N ILE A 21 4.27 -11.36 -6.09
CA ILE A 21 2.88 -11.85 -6.03
C ILE A 21 2.46 -12.46 -7.39
N GLN A 22 2.81 -11.82 -8.51
CA GLN A 22 2.53 -12.33 -9.86
C GLN A 22 3.20 -13.68 -10.18
N LYS A 23 4.26 -14.04 -9.44
CA LYS A 23 4.99 -15.30 -9.62
C LYS A 23 4.51 -16.41 -8.69
N LEU A 24 3.56 -16.12 -7.78
CA LEU A 24 2.98 -17.14 -6.92
C LEU A 24 2.26 -18.16 -7.79
N ARG A 25 2.36 -19.43 -7.37
CA ARG A 25 1.55 -20.47 -7.99
C ARG A 25 0.09 -20.20 -7.67
N THR A 26 -0.72 -20.18 -8.72
CA THR A 26 -2.15 -19.94 -8.64
C THR A 26 -2.93 -21.26 -8.77
N ASP A 27 -3.95 -21.41 -7.94
CA ASP A 27 -5.00 -22.42 -8.03
C ASP A 27 -6.36 -21.78 -7.71
N GLU A 28 -7.45 -22.56 -7.81
CA GLU A 28 -8.81 -22.04 -7.61
C GLU A 28 -9.03 -21.38 -6.24
N GLU A 29 -8.27 -21.79 -5.22
CA GLU A 29 -8.40 -21.23 -3.86
C GLU A 29 -7.55 -19.97 -3.68
N SER A 30 -6.35 -19.93 -4.27
CA SER A 30 -5.40 -18.83 -4.14
C SER A 30 -5.60 -17.71 -5.16
N GLU A 31 -6.24 -17.96 -6.30
CA GLU A 31 -6.47 -16.96 -7.34
C GLU A 31 -7.19 -15.70 -6.84
N PRO A 32 -8.32 -15.80 -6.10
CA PRO A 32 -9.01 -14.61 -5.59
C PRO A 32 -8.14 -13.80 -4.64
N ILE A 33 -7.36 -14.47 -3.78
CA ILE A 33 -6.45 -13.85 -2.81
C ILE A 33 -5.31 -13.12 -3.51
N ILE A 34 -4.70 -13.77 -4.51
CA ILE A 34 -3.63 -13.17 -5.32
C ILE A 34 -4.15 -11.93 -6.05
N ASN A 35 -5.36 -12.00 -6.61
CA ASN A 35 -5.96 -10.86 -7.31
C ASN A 35 -6.24 -9.68 -6.37
N LEU A 36 -6.77 -9.93 -5.16
CA LEU A 36 -6.95 -8.90 -4.13
C LEU A 36 -5.60 -8.29 -3.70
N GLY A 37 -4.58 -9.13 -3.54
CA GLY A 37 -3.22 -8.68 -3.24
C GLY A 37 -2.68 -7.75 -4.33
N LEU A 38 -2.77 -8.15 -5.60
CA LEU A 38 -2.32 -7.33 -6.72
C LEU A 38 -3.08 -6.01 -6.82
N ASP A 39 -4.39 -6.02 -6.60
CA ASP A 39 -5.21 -4.81 -6.61
C ASP A 39 -4.80 -3.83 -5.49
N MET A 40 -4.66 -4.32 -4.25
CA MET A 40 -4.19 -3.50 -3.13
C MET A 40 -2.79 -2.93 -3.36
N PHE A 41 -1.82 -3.76 -3.77
CA PHE A 41 -0.43 -3.33 -3.96
C PHE A 41 -0.28 -2.35 -5.12
N ARG A 42 -1.03 -2.51 -6.22
CA ARG A 42 -1.03 -1.55 -7.34
C ARG A 42 -1.64 -0.21 -6.95
N TYR A 43 -2.72 -0.24 -6.17
CA TYR A 43 -3.34 0.98 -5.66
C TYR A 43 -2.39 1.74 -4.72
N ALA A 44 -1.70 1.03 -3.82
CA ALA A 44 -0.66 1.61 -2.99
C ALA A 44 0.49 2.19 -3.84
N GLU A 45 0.96 1.47 -4.86
CA GLU A 45 2.00 1.95 -5.78
C GLU A 45 1.60 3.30 -6.43
N GLU A 46 0.35 3.43 -6.89
CA GLU A 46 -0.16 4.66 -7.48
C GLU A 46 -0.07 5.85 -6.52
N ILE A 47 -0.48 5.66 -5.26
CA ILE A 47 -0.40 6.69 -4.21
C ILE A 47 1.08 7.11 -3.99
N TYR A 48 1.99 6.15 -3.94
CA TYR A 48 3.43 6.40 -3.76
C TYR A 48 4.10 7.05 -4.97
N GLN A 49 3.54 6.91 -6.17
CA GLN A 49 4.04 7.54 -7.39
C GLN A 49 3.44 8.92 -7.65
N THR A 50 2.31 9.25 -7.05
CA THR A 50 1.56 10.47 -7.37
C THR A 50 1.44 11.40 -6.17
N ASP A 51 0.76 10.98 -5.11
CA ASP A 51 0.40 11.84 -3.98
C ASP A 51 1.60 12.10 -3.05
N PHE A 52 2.36 11.06 -2.70
CA PHE A 52 3.55 11.22 -1.85
C PHE A 52 4.62 12.14 -2.48
N PRO A 53 4.95 12.04 -3.78
CA PRO A 53 5.83 13.00 -4.44
C PRO A 53 5.29 14.43 -4.46
N ARG A 54 3.97 14.61 -4.64
CA ARG A 54 3.32 15.94 -4.56
C ARG A 54 3.53 16.56 -3.18
N ILE A 55 3.22 15.82 -2.12
CA ILE A 55 3.37 16.31 -0.73
C ILE A 55 4.85 16.54 -0.40
N ALA A 56 5.75 15.63 -0.78
CA ALA A 56 7.19 15.82 -0.59
C ALA A 56 7.71 17.08 -1.30
N LYS A 57 7.20 17.38 -2.49
CA LYS A 57 7.54 18.62 -3.20
C LYS A 57 7.06 19.86 -2.45
N MET A 58 5.88 19.82 -1.83
CA MET A 58 5.39 20.93 -1.00
C MET A 58 6.33 21.21 0.19
N ILE A 59 6.81 20.13 0.83
CA ILE A 59 7.81 20.23 1.91
C ILE A 59 9.12 20.81 1.39
N ASP A 60 9.65 20.28 0.28
CA ASP A 60 10.92 20.73 -0.30
C ASP A 60 10.85 22.19 -0.79
N GLU A 61 9.68 22.67 -1.22
CA GLU A 61 9.42 24.07 -1.61
C GLU A 61 9.17 25.01 -0.42
N GLY A 62 9.09 24.49 0.81
CA GLY A 62 8.84 25.29 2.01
C GLY A 62 7.43 25.88 2.05
N LYS A 63 6.42 25.13 1.57
CA LYS A 63 5.01 25.51 1.72
C LYS A 63 4.62 25.61 3.20
N PRO A 64 3.61 26.42 3.55
CA PRO A 64 3.11 26.49 4.93
C PRO A 64 2.68 25.12 5.44
N ASP A 65 2.94 24.84 6.72
CA ASP A 65 2.57 23.58 7.37
C ASP A 65 1.07 23.28 7.22
N GLU A 66 0.21 24.29 7.37
CA GLU A 66 -1.25 24.14 7.17
C GLU A 66 -1.63 23.62 5.76
N GLU A 67 -0.91 24.03 4.72
CA GLU A 67 -1.15 23.54 3.35
C GLU A 67 -0.68 22.09 3.19
N ILE A 68 0.43 21.73 3.83
CA ILE A 68 0.99 20.37 3.83
C ILE A 68 0.06 19.43 4.59
N ASP A 69 -0.39 19.84 5.79
CA ASP A 69 -1.29 19.07 6.64
C ASP A 69 -2.63 18.83 5.94
N THR A 70 -3.20 19.87 5.31
CA THR A 70 -4.42 19.72 4.51
C THR A 70 -4.23 18.70 3.38
N ALA A 71 -3.09 18.75 2.67
CA ALA A 71 -2.81 17.81 1.59
C ALA A 71 -2.62 16.36 2.07
N ILE A 72 -2.13 16.17 3.29
CA ILE A 72 -2.02 14.86 3.94
C ILE A 72 -3.41 14.37 4.39
N GLU A 73 -4.18 15.21 5.07
CA GLU A 73 -5.55 14.88 5.51
C GLU A 73 -6.45 14.52 4.32
N GLU A 74 -6.35 15.25 3.19
CA GLU A 74 -7.08 14.92 1.97
C GLU A 74 -6.70 13.54 1.44
N LEU A 75 -5.42 13.18 1.48
CA LEU A 75 -4.96 11.87 1.04
C LEU A 75 -5.51 10.76 1.95
N ASP A 76 -5.40 10.94 3.27
CA ASP A 76 -5.84 9.96 4.27
C ASP A 76 -7.36 9.75 4.22
N ASN A 77 -8.13 10.84 4.15
CA ASN A 77 -9.59 10.79 4.11
C ASN A 77 -10.18 10.36 2.75
N SER A 78 -9.35 10.16 1.72
CA SER A 78 -9.81 9.71 0.40
C SER A 78 -9.16 8.38 0.01
N LYS A 79 -7.95 8.42 -0.53
CA LYS A 79 -7.25 7.22 -1.01
C LYS A 79 -6.78 6.34 0.16
N GLY A 80 -6.52 6.91 1.34
CA GLY A 80 -6.24 6.15 2.56
C GLY A 80 -7.39 5.20 2.90
N VAL A 81 -8.62 5.70 2.95
CA VAL A 81 -9.84 4.89 3.18
C VAL A 81 -9.95 3.75 2.17
N ILE A 82 -9.75 4.03 0.87
CA ILE A 82 -9.83 3.00 -0.18
C ILE A 82 -8.72 1.94 -0.02
N LEU A 83 -7.52 2.35 0.40
CA LEU A 83 -6.43 1.43 0.67
C LEU A 83 -6.75 0.51 1.86
N ASP A 84 -7.34 1.05 2.93
CA ASP A 84 -7.78 0.29 4.10
C ASP A 84 -8.87 -0.73 3.73
N GLU A 85 -9.84 -0.35 2.89
CA GLU A 85 -10.87 -1.26 2.38
C GLU A 85 -10.26 -2.42 1.58
N LYS A 86 -9.29 -2.13 0.70
CA LYS A 86 -8.56 -3.16 -0.07
C LYS A 86 -7.75 -4.08 0.83
N TYR A 87 -7.11 -3.53 1.85
CA TYR A 87 -6.38 -4.30 2.86
C TYR A 87 -7.30 -5.23 3.63
N ALA A 88 -8.44 -4.72 4.10
CA ALA A 88 -9.43 -5.49 4.83
C ALA A 88 -9.96 -6.66 3.98
N ALA A 89 -10.33 -6.39 2.73
CA ALA A 89 -10.82 -7.42 1.80
C ALA A 89 -9.76 -8.51 1.52
N LEU A 90 -8.48 -8.12 1.38
CA LEU A 90 -7.38 -9.08 1.25
C LEU A 90 -7.25 -9.95 2.51
N MET A 91 -7.21 -9.33 3.70
CA MET A 91 -6.99 -10.05 4.96
C MET A 91 -8.15 -10.99 5.30
N GLU A 92 -9.38 -10.61 4.98
CA GLU A 92 -10.57 -11.44 5.16
C GLU A 92 -10.45 -12.79 4.44
N GLN A 93 -9.77 -12.85 3.29
CA GLN A 93 -9.55 -14.10 2.56
C GLN A 93 -8.19 -14.75 2.85
N LEU A 94 -7.14 -13.94 3.03
CA LEU A 94 -5.79 -14.43 3.23
C LEU A 94 -5.61 -15.15 4.57
N LEU A 95 -6.20 -14.63 5.65
CA LEU A 95 -6.02 -15.23 6.98
C LEU A 95 -6.66 -16.62 7.08
N PRO A 96 -7.92 -16.84 6.67
CA PRO A 96 -8.50 -18.19 6.66
C PRO A 96 -7.75 -19.18 5.77
N TYR A 97 -7.25 -18.73 4.62
CA TYR A 97 -6.41 -19.56 3.75
C TYR A 97 -5.12 -19.96 4.47
N ALA A 98 -4.43 -19.00 5.09
CA ALA A 98 -3.19 -19.26 5.79
C ALA A 98 -3.39 -20.23 6.97
N ASP A 99 -4.46 -20.05 7.75
CA ASP A 99 -4.83 -20.96 8.84
C ASP A 99 -5.13 -22.38 8.33
N LYS A 100 -5.94 -22.50 7.28
CA LYS A 100 -6.32 -23.79 6.67
C LYS A 100 -5.12 -24.56 6.15
N HIS A 101 -4.14 -23.86 5.57
CA HIS A 101 -2.95 -24.47 4.95
C HIS A 101 -1.73 -24.51 5.89
N GLY A 102 -1.88 -24.11 7.16
CA GLY A 102 -0.80 -24.12 8.15
C GLY A 102 0.35 -23.15 7.83
N VAL A 103 0.08 -22.11 7.04
CA VAL A 103 1.04 -21.07 6.70
C VAL A 103 1.23 -20.16 7.91
N LYS A 104 2.47 -20.05 8.41
CA LYS A 104 2.78 -19.16 9.52
C LYS A 104 2.85 -17.71 9.04
N TYR A 105 2.09 -16.84 9.67
CA TYR A 105 2.13 -15.39 9.43
C TYR A 105 2.29 -14.60 10.73
N LYS A 106 2.65 -13.32 10.58
CA LYS A 106 2.65 -12.34 11.66
C LYS A 106 1.75 -11.19 11.25
N THR A 107 0.82 -10.82 12.11
CA THR A 107 0.09 -9.56 11.99
C THR A 107 0.89 -8.49 12.73
N PHE A 108 1.00 -7.32 12.11
CA PHE A 108 1.53 -6.14 12.76
C PHE A 108 0.37 -5.18 12.91
N ASN A 109 -0.17 -5.07 14.13
CA ASN A 109 -1.06 -3.96 14.45
C ASN A 109 -0.17 -2.73 14.57
N SER A 110 -0.05 -1.96 13.48
CA SER A 110 0.58 -0.65 13.53
C SER A 110 -0.51 0.35 13.89
N PRO A 111 -0.46 1.00 15.07
CA PRO A 111 -1.21 2.21 15.30
C PRO A 111 -0.50 3.30 14.50
N PHE A 112 -0.87 3.46 13.22
CA PHE A 112 -0.58 4.70 12.53
C PHE A 112 -1.53 5.77 13.05
#